data_AF-A0A6H1PV21-F1
#
_entry.id   AF-A0A6H1PV21-F1
#
_cell.length_a   1.000
_cell.length_b   1.000
_cell.length_c   1.000
_cell.angle_alpha   90.00
_cell.angle_beta   90.00
_cell.angle_gamma   90.00
#
_symmetry.space_group_name_H-M   'P 1'
#
loop_
_entity.id
_entity.type
_entity.pdbx_description
1 polymer ?
#
loop_
_entity_poly.entity_id
_entity_poly.type
_entity_poly.pdbx_seq_one_letter_code
_entity_poly.pdbx_strand_id
1 'polypeptide(L)'
;MNKYQAVIIGFGKAGKTLAVTLAKAGWRVALIEQSNAMYGGTCINIGCIPTKTLVHDAQQHTDFVRAIQRKNEVVNFYVIRIFIILRICPIST
;
A
#
# COMPACT_ATOMS: atom_id res chain seq x y z
N MET A 1 24.94 -4.41 10.98
CA MET A 1 23.75 -3.56 10.71
C MET A 1 23.80 -2.36 11.65
N ASN A 2 23.61 -1.16 11.12
CA ASN A 2 23.44 0.04 11.94
C ASN A 2 22.07 0.00 12.64
N LYS A 3 21.98 0.50 13.88
CA LYS A 3 20.77 0.46 14.69
C LYS A 3 19.66 1.32 14.06
N TYR A 4 18.48 0.75 13.87
CA TYR A 4 17.28 1.51 13.48
C TYR A 4 16.67 2.18 14.72
N GLN A 5 16.11 3.37 14.55
CA GLN A 5 15.40 4.07 15.62
C GLN A 5 13.93 3.63 15.70
N ALA A 6 13.37 3.16 14.59
CA ALA A 6 12.04 2.58 14.55
C ALA A 6 12.00 1.40 13.59
N VAL A 7 11.31 0.34 14.00
CA VAL A 7 11.02 -0.84 13.19
C VAL A 7 9.52 -1.05 13.19
N ILE A 8 8.94 -1.13 12.00
CA ILE A 8 7.50 -1.25 11.79
C ILE A 8 7.26 -2.56 11.06
N ILE A 9 6.44 -3.43 11.64
CA ILE A 9 6.12 -4.72 11.05
C ILE A 9 4.71 -4.63 10.46
N GLY A 10 4.62 -4.78 9.15
CA GLY A 10 3.39 -4.74 8.38
C GLY A 10 3.12 -3.38 7.70
N PHE A 11 2.75 -3.45 6.42
CA PHE A 11 2.40 -2.31 5.57
C PHE A 11 0.97 -1.82 5.79
N GLY A 12 0.47 -1.87 7.03
CA GLY A 12 -0.85 -1.39 7.39
C GLY A 12 -1.01 0.12 7.17
N LYS A 13 -2.25 0.62 7.29
CA LYS A 13 -2.53 2.06 7.18
C LYS A 13 -1.70 2.88 8.17
N ALA A 14 -1.66 2.46 9.43
CA ALA A 14 -0.88 3.13 10.46
C ALA A 14 0.63 3.00 10.20
N GLY A 15 1.10 1.78 9.92
CA GLY A 15 2.52 1.48 9.72
C GLY A 15 3.16 2.31 8.62
N LYS A 16 2.55 2.37 7.44
CA LYS A 16 3.10 3.15 6.31
C LYS A 16 3.08 4.65 6.57
N THR A 17 2.05 5.17 7.23
CA THR A 17 1.96 6.60 7.57
C THR A 17 3.00 6.98 8.60
N LEU A 18 3.15 6.17 9.67
CA LEU A 18 4.15 6.40 10.70
C LEU A 18 5.58 6.31 10.14
N ALA A 19 5.84 5.33 9.26
CA ALA A 19 7.15 5.18 8.64
C ALA A 19 7.57 6.43 7.85
N VAL A 20 6.66 6.97 7.04
CA VAL A 20 6.91 8.20 6.28
C VAL A 20 7.09 9.40 7.20
N THR A 21 6.28 9.53 8.26
CA THR A 21 6.41 10.63 9.21
C THR A 21 7.75 10.60 9.94
N LEU A 22 8.18 9.43 10.42
CA LEU A 22 9.46 9.26 11.11
C LEU A 22 10.64 9.46 10.16
N ALA A 23 10.56 8.94 8.93
CA ALA A 23 11.60 9.16 7.92
C ALA A 23 11.74 10.65 7.56
N LYS A 24 10.63 11.39 7.45
CA LYS A 24 10.64 12.85 7.27
C LYS A 24 11.21 13.59 8.47
N ALA A 25 11.07 13.05 9.68
CA ALA A 25 11.71 13.57 10.89
C ALA A 25 13.20 13.20 10.98
N GLY A 26 13.79 12.56 9.96
CA GLY A 26 15.21 12.20 9.90
C GLY A 26 15.54 10.87 10.61
N TRP A 27 14.54 10.11 11.03
CA TRP A 27 14.78 8.84 11.73
C TRP A 27 15.11 7.73 10.75
N ARG A 28 16.03 6.85 11.15
CA ARG A 28 16.29 5.60 10.44
C ARG A 28 15.20 4.58 10.75
N VAL A 29 14.30 4.39 9.80
CA VAL A 29 13.13 3.52 9.94
C VAL A 29 13.24 2.30 9.04
N ALA A 30 12.99 1.12 9.59
CA ALA A 30 12.78 -0.10 8.83
C ALA A 30 11.28 -0.44 8.79
N LEU A 31 10.75 -0.74 7.60
CA LEU A 31 9.37 -1.20 7.43
C LEU A 31 9.41 -2.59 6.79
N ILE A 32 9.06 -3.61 7.56
CA ILE A 32 9.14 -5.01 7.13
C ILE A 32 7.73 -5.47 6.72
N GLU A 33 7.59 -5.99 5.51
CA GLU A 33 6.36 -6.59 5.00
C GLU A 33 6.65 -8.00 4.49
N GLN A 34 5.74 -8.94 4.76
CA GLN A 34 5.93 -10.36 4.42
C GLN A 34 5.78 -10.65 2.93
N SER A 35 4.94 -9.88 2.23
CA SER A 35 4.56 -10.15 0.84
C SER A 35 4.64 -8.91 -0.03
N ASN A 36 5.31 -9.04 -1.18
CA ASN A 36 5.41 -7.99 -2.19
C ASN A 36 4.03 -7.63 -2.76
N ALA A 37 3.09 -8.58 -2.78
CA ALA A 37 1.71 -8.35 -3.21
C ALA A 37 0.89 -7.55 -2.19
N MET A 38 1.40 -7.35 -0.96
CA MET A 38 0.73 -6.65 0.12
C MET A 38 1.25 -5.22 0.36
N TYR A 39 2.06 -4.68 -0.56
CA TYR A 39 2.45 -3.28 -0.50
C TYR A 39 1.23 -2.36 -0.46
N GLY A 40 1.22 -1.47 0.54
CA GLY A 40 0.07 -0.62 0.85
C GLY A 40 -0.95 -1.20 1.84
N GLY A 41 -0.84 -2.48 2.18
CA GLY A 41 -1.59 -3.19 3.21
C GLY A 41 -2.95 -3.72 2.76
N THR A 42 -3.69 -4.30 3.70
CA THR A 42 -5.01 -4.92 3.48
C THR A 42 -5.97 -4.00 2.73
N CYS A 43 -6.06 -2.73 3.13
CA CYS A 43 -7.03 -1.78 2.55
C CYS A 43 -6.87 -1.60 1.04
N ILE A 44 -5.62 -1.63 0.53
CA ILE A 44 -5.34 -1.45 -0.90
C ILE A 44 -5.54 -2.76 -1.68
N ASN A 45 -5.09 -3.89 -1.13
CA ASN A 45 -4.97 -5.12 -1.91
C ASN A 45 -6.20 -6.02 -1.85
N ILE A 46 -6.83 -6.14 -0.67
CA ILE A 46 -7.93 -7.11 -0.44
C ILE A 46 -9.12 -6.54 0.33
N GLY A 47 -9.03 -5.29 0.80
CA GLY A 47 -10.03 -4.66 1.65
C GLY A 47 -10.86 -3.60 0.91
N CYS A 48 -10.80 -2.37 1.39
CA CYS A 48 -11.72 -1.30 1.00
C CYS A 48 -11.61 -0.92 -0.49
N ILE A 49 -10.41 -0.76 -1.04
CA ILE A 49 -10.23 -0.32 -2.43
C ILE A 49 -10.83 -1.31 -3.44
N PRO A 50 -10.47 -2.62 -3.44
CA PRO A 50 -11.00 -3.55 -4.42
C PRO A 50 -12.51 -3.75 -4.25
N THR A 51 -12.99 -3.84 -3.00
CA THR A 51 -14.43 -4.04 -2.73
C THR A 51 -15.26 -2.82 -3.15
N LYS A 52 -14.83 -1.60 -2.83
CA LYS A 52 -15.58 -0.39 -3.19
C LYS A 52 -15.48 -0.06 -4.68
N THR A 53 -14.40 -0.45 -5.36
CA THR A 53 -14.33 -0.37 -6.83
C THR A 53 -15.38 -1.26 -7.48
N LEU A 54 -15.51 -2.51 -7.01
CA LEU A 54 -16.52 -3.44 -7.53
C LEU A 54 -17.95 -2.98 -7.20
N VAL A 55 -18.20 -2.49 -5.98
CA VAL A 55 -19.53 -1.96 -5.61
C VAL A 55 -19.92 -0.77 -6.49
N HIS A 56 -18.98 0.13 -6.77
CA HIS A 56 -19.20 1.24 -7.68
C HIS A 56 -19.58 0.74 -9.09
N ASP A 57 -18.82 -0.21 -9.64
CA ASP A 57 -19.08 -0.74 -10.99
C ASP A 57 -20.40 -1.51 -11.08
N ALA A 58 -20.77 -2.21 -10.00
CA ALA A 58 -22.05 -2.87 -9.87
C ALA A 58 -23.23 -1.89 -9.89
N GLN A 59 -23.09 -0.72 -9.22
CA GLN A 59 -24.09 0.35 -9.26
C GLN A 59 -24.25 0.96 -10.65
N GLN A 60 -23.23 0.86 -11.51
CA GLN A 60 -23.25 1.32 -12.89
C GLN A 60 -23.66 0.21 -13.88
N HIS A 61 -24.09 -0.96 -13.38
CA HIS A 61 -24.43 -2.14 -14.19
C HIS A 61 -23.32 -2.53 -15.18
N THR A 62 -22.06 -2.37 -14.78
CA THR A 62 -20.91 -2.73 -15.61
C THR A 62 -20.76 -4.25 -15.67
N ASP A 63 -20.32 -4.77 -16.82
CA ASP A 63 -19.95 -6.18 -16.96
C ASP A 63 -18.92 -6.63 -15.91
N PHE A 64 -19.08 -7.84 -15.39
CA PHE A 64 -18.27 -8.38 -14.31
C PHE A 64 -16.79 -8.52 -14.70
N VAL A 65 -16.49 -8.99 -15.91
CA VAL A 65 -15.11 -9.19 -16.36
C VAL A 65 -14.40 -7.83 -16.44
N ARG A 66 -15.11 -6.82 -16.97
CA ARG A 66 -14.59 -5.44 -17.02
C ARG A 66 -14.38 -4.83 -15.63
N ALA A 67 -15.31 -5.07 -14.69
CA ALA A 67 -15.19 -4.59 -13.32
C ALA A 67 -13.98 -5.22 -12.59
N ILE A 68 -13.71 -6.51 -12.82
CA ILE A 68 -12.54 -7.20 -12.28
C ILE A 68 -11.24 -6.67 -12.87
N GLN A 69 -11.22 -6.37 -14.18
CA GLN A 69 -10.06 -5.76 -14.82
C GLN A 69 -9.78 -4.38 -14.21
N ARG A 70 -10.79 -3.51 -14.10
CA ARG A 70 -10.67 -2.19 -13.45
C ARG A 70 -10.20 -2.31 -12.01
N LYS A 71 -10.74 -3.25 -11.22
CA LYS A 71 -10.27 -3.53 -9.85
C LYS A 71 -8.76 -3.81 -9.84
N ASN A 72 -8.26 -4.65 -10.73
CA ASN A 72 -6.83 -4.99 -10.80
C ASN A 72 -5.98 -3.77 -11.18
N GLU A 73 -6.43 -2.97 -12.16
CA GLU A 73 -5.76 -1.74 -12.58
C GLU A 73 -5.65 -0.73 -11.43
N VAL A 74 -6.75 -0.51 -10.68
CA VAL A 74 -6.79 0.41 -9.55
C VAL A 74 -5.86 -0.05 -8.43
N VAL A 75 -5.88 -1.34 -8.07
CA VAL A 75 -4.98 -1.89 -7.04
C VAL A 75 -3.52 -1.72 -7.48
N ASN A 76 -3.19 -2.09 -8.73
CA ASN A 76 -1.84 -1.98 -9.25
C ASN A 76 -1.34 -0.53 -9.29
N PHE A 77 -2.21 0.42 -9.65
CA PHE A 77 -1.90 1.85 -9.61
C PHE A 77 -1.48 2.33 -8.21
N TYR A 78 -2.21 1.91 -7.16
CA TYR A 78 -1.85 2.26 -5.79
C TYR A 78 -0.55 1.58 -5.34
N VAL A 79 -0.36 0.30 -5.67
CA VAL A 79 0.85 -0.46 -5.32
C VAL A 79 2.10 0.18 -5.94
N ILE A 80 2.06 0.49 -7.24
CA ILE A 80 3.18 1.12 -7.96
C ILE A 80 3.52 2.49 -7.34
N ARG A 81 2.51 3.32 -7.05
CA ARG A 81 2.75 4.63 -6.42
C ARG A 81 3.38 4.51 -5.04
N ILE A 82 2.94 3.54 -4.24
CA ILE A 82 3.50 3.30 -2.91
C ILE A 82 4.95 2.83 -3.01
N PHE A 83 5.25 1.95 -3.97
CA PHE A 83 6.61 1.49 -4.23
C PHE A 83 7.56 2.64 -4.62
N ILE A 84 7.09 3.57 -5.47
CA ILE A 84 7.87 4.77 -5.84
C ILE A 84 8.13 5.66 -4.62
N ILE A 85 7.12 5.87 -3.76
CA ILE A 85 7.27 6.69 -2.54
C ILE A 85 8.34 6.09 -1.60
N LEU A 86 8.39 4.77 -1.47
CA LEU A 86 9.40 4.09 -0.65
C LEU A 86 10.82 4.23 -1.21
N ARG A 87 10.99 4.37 -2.53
CA ARG A 87 12.31 4.65 -3.13
C ARG A 87 12.79 6.09 -2.91
N ILE A 88 11.86 7.04 -2.74
CA ILE A 88 12.20 8.46 -2.54
C ILE A 88 12.48 8.75 -1.07
N CYS A 89 11.79 8.06 -0.16
CA CYS A 89 11.98 8.21 1.29
C CYS A 89 13.10 7.28 1.77
N PRO A 90 13.97 7.68 2.73
CA PRO A 90 15.05 6.84 3.24
C PRO A 90 14.54 5.74 4.20
N ILE A 91 13.49 5.04 3.81
CA ILE A 91 12.91 3.92 4.56
C ILE A 91 13.54 2.64 4.01
N SER A 92 14.11 1.83 4.89
CA SER A 92 14.64 0.51 4.49
C SER A 92 13.47 -0.47 4.54
N THR A 93 12.98 -0.86 3.37
CA THR A 93 11.93 -1.88 3.22
C THR A 93 12.52 -3.24 2.94
#